data_AF-A0A2A2J393-F1
#
_entry.id   AF-A0A2A2J393-F1
#
_cell.length_a   1.000
_cell.length_b   1.000
_cell.length_c   1.000
_cell.angle_alpha   90.00
_cell.angle_beta   90.00
_cell.angle_gamma   90.00
#
_symmetry.space_group_name_H-M   'P 1'
#
loop_
_entity.id
_entity.type
_entity.pdbx_description
1 polymer ?
#
loop_
_entity_poly.entity_id
_entity_poly.type
_entity_poly.pdbx_seq_one_letter_code
_entity_poly.pdbx_strand_id
1 'polypeptide(L)'
;MSPRLSSRRFIPVSCGGGIADGRAEVWVPRASLAHSNKAHSNSLPRLEKHVVERLPYSEASSSTSHLPRYVTEQDRKRQYRIALNFFNKKPDRGVALLNAWGFVDETPESLARLLFGRRGLSKLMIGEYIGTLHSQFHSLVLKYFISLIDLRGLEVDVALRKAMQFFILPKEAEKIDRIIQAFAIHYSKCNPRRAEKFRGGWDTVHLISFAVIMLNTDLHSPNLKQNMRMKKEDFVKNLKGQDKASGEKEGVDIDRSVLEGIYERVQLDEIQPGDDHVAQVARVDRAILGKDKPRLTETQRRLVCYCRLQQVLDIQKKQSALSHERDVFLFNDMLVIAKSQNRKRTSIGGSYALKHWLVLLGASVHEFQRNQYDFGLTIISANKEVLHFNARNNDDRCRFVADVRESIRECCEMDTVRLELETEQLEVSRITVADNQRDSGLPDDAEDSDVKMR
;
A
#
# COMPACT_ATOMS: atom_id res chain seq x y z
N MET A 1 -4.36 43.65 -4.66
CA MET A 1 -5.27 44.69 -4.15
C MET A 1 -6.41 44.00 -3.41
N SER A 2 -6.42 44.09 -2.08
CA SER A 2 -7.58 43.68 -1.28
C SER A 2 -8.71 44.71 -1.42
N PRO A 3 -9.96 44.30 -1.14
CA PRO A 3 -10.66 44.95 -0.03
C PRO A 3 -11.38 43.98 0.90
N ARG A 4 -11.58 44.48 2.13
CA ARG A 4 -12.16 43.86 3.32
C ARG A 4 -13.67 44.14 3.44
N LEU A 5 -14.27 43.52 4.48
CA LEU A 5 -15.50 43.86 5.23
C LEU A 5 -16.78 43.17 4.67
N SER A 6 -17.68 42.56 5.46
CA SER A 6 -18.04 42.77 6.85
C SER A 6 -18.83 41.58 7.44
N SER A 7 -18.89 41.58 8.76
CA SER A 7 -19.63 40.73 9.69
C SER A 7 -21.13 40.54 9.41
N ARG A 8 -21.68 39.35 9.74
CA ARG A 8 -23.05 39.21 10.26
C ARG A 8 -23.25 37.90 11.04
N ARG A 9 -24.02 38.03 12.12
CA ARG A 9 -24.22 37.11 13.25
C ARG A 9 -25.21 35.98 12.94
N PHE A 10 -25.06 34.89 13.68
CA PHE A 10 -25.93 33.73 13.81
C PHE A 10 -27.34 34.07 14.34
N ILE A 11 -28.37 33.38 13.83
CA ILE A 11 -29.58 32.91 14.53
C ILE A 11 -30.04 31.57 13.88
N PRO A 12 -30.46 30.55 14.65
CA PRO A 12 -30.82 29.22 14.14
C PRO A 12 -32.31 29.09 13.81
N VAL A 13 -32.66 28.22 12.86
CA VAL A 13 -34.02 27.72 12.67
C VAL A 13 -33.98 26.21 12.46
N SER A 14 -34.74 25.50 13.29
CA SER A 14 -34.98 24.06 13.28
C SER A 14 -36.13 23.67 12.34
N CYS A 15 -36.32 22.34 12.23
CA CYS A 15 -37.38 21.58 11.53
C CYS A 15 -36.93 21.14 10.13
N GLY A 16 -36.94 19.87 9.74
CA GLY A 16 -37.50 18.65 10.32
C GLY A 16 -37.88 17.70 9.17
N GLY A 17 -37.53 16.41 9.30
CA GLY A 17 -37.80 15.34 8.31
C GLY A 17 -36.55 15.01 7.48
N GLY A 18 -36.04 13.78 7.38
CA GLY A 18 -36.55 12.47 7.73
C GLY A 18 -36.17 11.51 6.60
N ILE A 19 -35.36 10.48 6.91
CA ILE A 19 -35.11 9.25 6.10
C ILE A 19 -34.07 9.46 4.96
N ALA A 20 -33.02 8.67 4.71
CA ALA A 20 -32.62 7.32 5.12
C ALA A 20 -31.11 7.26 5.45
N ASP A 21 -30.76 6.51 6.51
CA ASP A 21 -29.44 6.43 7.13
C ASP A 21 -28.55 5.38 6.41
N GLY A 22 -27.71 5.84 5.48
CA GLY A 22 -26.62 5.05 4.88
C GLY A 22 -25.47 4.90 5.86
N ARG A 23 -25.59 3.95 6.78
CA ARG A 23 -24.59 3.66 7.83
C ARG A 23 -23.33 3.02 7.26
N ALA A 24 -22.23 3.77 7.22
CA ALA A 24 -20.89 3.21 7.15
C ALA A 24 -20.51 2.65 8.55
N GLU A 25 -20.81 1.37 8.80
CA GLU A 25 -20.34 0.68 9.99
C GLU A 25 -18.80 0.51 9.94
N VAL A 26 -18.09 1.22 10.83
CA VAL A 26 -16.70 0.87 11.13
C VAL A 26 -16.72 -0.40 11.99
N TRP A 27 -16.64 -1.55 11.33
CA TRP A 27 -16.52 -2.84 11.99
C TRP A 27 -15.13 -2.96 12.65
N VAL A 28 -15.12 -3.00 13.98
CA VAL A 28 -13.97 -3.43 14.80
C VAL A 28 -14.46 -4.62 15.62
N PRO A 29 -13.75 -5.77 15.66
CA PRO A 29 -14.21 -6.95 16.37
C PRO A 29 -14.53 -6.65 17.84
N ARG A 30 -15.75 -6.94 18.29
CA ARG A 30 -16.08 -6.96 19.73
C ARG A 30 -15.53 -8.25 20.35
N ALA A 31 -14.88 -8.13 21.50
CA ALA A 31 -14.50 -9.27 22.31
C ALA A 31 -15.72 -9.84 23.06
N SER A 32 -16.34 -10.91 22.53
CA SER A 32 -16.84 -12.02 23.34
C SER A 32 -17.32 -13.21 22.50
N LEU A 33 -16.92 -14.40 22.94
CA LEU A 33 -17.48 -15.73 22.70
C LEU A 33 -17.18 -16.39 21.34
N ALA A 34 -16.21 -17.30 21.43
CA ALA A 34 -15.91 -18.36 20.50
C ALA A 34 -17.17 -19.04 19.94
N HIS A 35 -17.48 -18.75 18.68
CA HIS A 35 -18.07 -19.72 17.77
C HIS A 35 -17.31 -19.62 16.45
N SER A 36 -16.85 -20.77 15.98
CA SER A 36 -16.17 -21.03 14.72
C SER A 36 -16.66 -20.13 13.57
N ASN A 37 -15.92 -19.07 13.25
CA ASN A 37 -16.02 -18.35 11.99
C ASN A 37 -14.67 -18.43 11.26
N LYS A 38 -14.66 -19.12 10.11
CA LYS A 38 -13.48 -19.32 9.24
C LYS A 38 -13.10 -18.09 8.40
N ALA A 39 -13.47 -16.89 8.82
CA ALA A 39 -13.04 -15.63 8.21
C ALA A 39 -12.24 -14.86 9.27
N HIS A 40 -11.08 -14.32 8.91
CA HIS A 40 -10.11 -13.57 9.74
C HIS A 40 -8.81 -14.30 10.14
N SER A 41 -8.43 -15.40 9.50
CA SER A 41 -7.00 -15.72 9.40
C SER A 41 -6.37 -14.95 8.24
N ASN A 42 -5.29 -14.22 8.51
CA ASN A 42 -4.29 -13.81 7.51
C ASN A 42 -3.52 -15.02 6.95
N SER A 43 -4.24 -16.11 6.66
CA SER A 43 -3.71 -17.26 5.96
C SER A 43 -3.48 -16.85 4.51
N LEU A 44 -2.21 -16.86 4.12
CA LEU A 44 -1.75 -16.78 2.73
C LEU A 44 -2.63 -17.67 1.84
N PRO A 45 -2.95 -17.25 0.60
CA PRO A 45 -3.44 -18.18 -0.41
C PRO A 45 -2.46 -19.36 -0.50
N ARG A 46 -3.01 -20.57 -0.59
CA ARG A 46 -2.26 -21.83 -0.69
C ARG A 46 -1.26 -21.69 -1.83
N LEU A 47 0.04 -21.56 -1.53
CA LEU A 47 1.09 -21.67 -2.54
C LEU A 47 0.92 -23.07 -3.14
N GLU A 48 0.68 -23.16 -4.45
CA GLU A 48 0.63 -24.46 -5.12
C GLU A 48 1.95 -25.18 -4.86
N LYS A 49 1.85 -26.43 -4.39
CA LYS A 49 3.01 -27.29 -4.13
C LYS A 49 3.64 -27.64 -5.47
N HIS A 50 4.57 -26.82 -5.95
CA HIS A 50 5.58 -27.31 -6.88
C HIS A 50 6.49 -28.26 -6.08
N VAL A 51 6.18 -29.55 -6.20
CA VAL A 51 7.08 -30.62 -5.78
C VAL A 51 8.31 -30.50 -6.68
N VAL A 52 9.44 -30.08 -6.10
CA VAL A 52 10.73 -30.20 -6.76
C VAL A 52 11.06 -31.69 -6.76
N GLU A 53 10.79 -32.37 -7.87
CA GLU A 53 11.31 -33.72 -8.11
C GLU A 53 12.84 -33.66 -8.07
N ARG A 54 13.43 -34.42 -7.15
CA ARG A 54 14.88 -34.61 -7.08
C ARG A 54 15.30 -35.51 -8.24
N LEU A 55 15.92 -34.94 -9.26
CA LEU A 55 16.74 -35.70 -10.20
C LEU A 55 18.15 -35.90 -9.61
N PRO A 56 18.78 -37.07 -9.79
CA PRO A 56 20.09 -37.35 -9.22
C PRO A 56 21.21 -36.61 -9.94
N TYR A 57 22.18 -36.22 -9.12
CA TYR A 57 23.36 -35.41 -9.38
C TYR A 57 24.22 -35.94 -10.55
N SER A 58 24.64 -35.05 -11.44
CA SER A 58 25.84 -35.21 -12.28
C SER A 58 26.65 -33.93 -12.20
N GLU A 59 27.90 -34.04 -11.76
CA GLU A 59 28.85 -32.94 -11.56
C GLU A 59 29.27 -32.31 -12.89
N ALA A 60 29.24 -30.97 -12.97
CA ALA A 60 30.37 -30.13 -13.40
C ALA A 60 29.99 -28.64 -13.55
N SER A 61 30.95 -27.77 -13.17
CA SER A 61 31.12 -26.33 -13.49
C SER A 61 30.26 -25.25 -12.80
N SER A 62 30.86 -24.67 -11.75
CA SER A 62 30.97 -23.24 -11.42
C SER A 62 29.86 -22.27 -11.84
N SER A 63 28.92 -22.01 -10.95
CA SER A 63 28.35 -20.68 -10.69
C SER A 63 27.79 -20.64 -9.27
N THR A 64 28.14 -19.60 -8.51
CA THR A 64 27.70 -19.34 -7.14
C THR A 64 26.20 -19.09 -7.11
N SER A 65 25.40 -20.15 -6.99
CA SER A 65 23.96 -20.08 -6.74
C SER A 65 23.69 -20.49 -5.29
N HIS A 66 23.62 -19.49 -4.40
CA HIS A 66 23.15 -19.70 -3.02
C HIS A 66 21.63 -19.96 -3.05
N LEU A 67 21.21 -21.21 -3.24
CA LEU A 67 19.84 -21.66 -2.96
C LEU A 67 19.52 -21.48 -1.46
N PRO A 68 18.36 -20.93 -1.05
CA PRO A 68 18.10 -20.71 0.37
C PRO A 68 17.80 -22.03 1.10
N ARG A 69 18.54 -22.27 2.19
CA ARG A 69 18.22 -23.26 3.24
C ARG A 69 16.94 -22.84 3.97
N TYR A 70 15.76 -23.17 3.44
CA TYR A 70 14.52 -23.03 4.19
C TYR A 70 14.42 -24.16 5.22
N VAL A 71 14.42 -23.83 6.51
CA VAL A 71 14.35 -24.82 7.60
C VAL A 71 12.90 -25.16 7.93
N THR A 72 11.96 -24.20 7.83
CA THR A 72 10.53 -24.42 8.08
C THR A 72 9.61 -23.63 7.15
N GLU A 73 8.34 -24.05 7.04
CA GLU A 73 7.27 -23.28 6.37
C GLU A 73 7.07 -21.88 6.97
N GLN A 74 7.32 -21.72 8.28
CA GLN A 74 7.19 -20.42 8.94
C GLN A 74 8.25 -19.44 8.46
N ASP A 75 9.48 -19.91 8.26
CA ASP A 75 10.59 -19.10 7.72
C ASP A 75 10.28 -18.64 6.29
N ARG A 76 9.81 -19.57 5.43
CA ARG A 76 9.43 -19.23 4.06
C ARG A 76 8.32 -18.18 4.01
N LYS A 77 7.33 -18.27 4.90
CA LYS A 77 6.27 -17.25 5.02
C LYS A 77 6.80 -15.92 5.52
N ARG A 78 7.79 -15.91 6.41
CA ARG A 78 8.43 -14.69 6.92
C ARG A 78 9.21 -14.00 5.81
N GLN A 79 10.07 -14.72 5.09
CA GLN A 79 10.80 -14.17 3.94
C GLN A 79 9.86 -13.58 2.89
N TYR A 80 8.75 -14.27 2.59
CA TYR A 80 7.76 -13.71 1.68
C TYR A 80 7.23 -12.34 2.18
N ARG A 81 6.85 -12.23 3.46
CA ARG A 81 6.40 -10.95 4.04
C ARG A 81 7.50 -9.88 4.06
N ILE A 82 8.76 -10.27 4.28
CA ILE A 82 9.92 -9.36 4.18
C ILE A 82 10.01 -8.80 2.76
N ALA A 83 9.93 -9.63 1.73
CA ALA A 83 9.97 -9.18 0.33
C ALA A 83 8.80 -8.23 0.00
N LEU A 84 7.59 -8.51 0.51
CA LEU A 84 6.46 -7.58 0.40
C LEU A 84 6.71 -6.25 1.14
N ASN A 85 7.33 -6.28 2.33
CA ASN A 85 7.70 -5.07 3.06
C ASN A 85 8.72 -4.23 2.27
N PHE A 86 9.68 -4.88 1.60
CA PHE A 86 10.60 -4.20 0.69
C PHE A 86 9.86 -3.62 -0.51
N PHE A 87 8.94 -4.35 -1.15
CA PHE A 87 8.14 -3.82 -2.24
C PHE A 87 7.36 -2.58 -1.82
N ASN A 88 6.72 -2.65 -0.65
CA ASN A 88 5.93 -1.56 -0.12
C ASN A 88 6.77 -0.33 0.29
N LYS A 89 8.10 -0.45 0.42
CA LYS A 89 9.02 0.68 0.61
C LYS A 89 9.63 1.15 -0.72
N LYS A 90 10.17 0.21 -1.49
CA LYS A 90 10.90 0.38 -2.76
C LYS A 90 10.54 -0.80 -3.67
N PRO A 91 9.56 -0.63 -4.59
CA PRO A 91 9.02 -1.70 -5.40
C PRO A 91 10.08 -2.54 -6.12
N ASP A 92 11.05 -1.92 -6.79
CA ASP A 92 12.11 -2.61 -7.52
C ASP A 92 12.92 -3.57 -6.63
N ARG A 93 13.27 -3.13 -5.41
CA ARG A 93 14.00 -3.99 -4.45
C ARG A 93 13.13 -5.15 -3.99
N GLY A 94 11.85 -4.91 -3.75
CA GLY A 94 10.91 -5.96 -3.38
C GLY A 94 10.75 -7.02 -4.47
N VAL A 95 10.61 -6.58 -5.72
CA VAL A 95 10.53 -7.50 -6.88
C VAL A 95 11.82 -8.28 -7.05
N ALA A 96 12.98 -7.63 -6.94
CA ALA A 96 14.27 -8.31 -6.99
C ALA A 96 14.38 -9.42 -5.93
N LEU A 97 13.97 -9.15 -4.68
CA LEU A 97 13.93 -10.17 -3.62
C LEU A 97 12.92 -11.28 -3.90
N LEU A 98 11.73 -10.94 -4.41
CA LEU A 98 10.72 -11.94 -4.79
C LEU A 98 11.22 -12.89 -5.88
N ASN A 99 11.97 -12.37 -6.86
CA ASN A 99 12.60 -13.17 -7.92
C ASN A 99 13.73 -14.02 -7.34
N ALA A 100 14.68 -13.40 -6.64
CA ALA A 100 15.87 -14.06 -6.08
C ALA A 100 15.52 -15.18 -5.10
N TRP A 101 14.43 -15.01 -4.32
CA TRP A 101 13.93 -16.02 -3.39
C TRP A 101 12.91 -16.99 -4.00
N GLY A 102 12.71 -16.96 -5.32
CA GLY A 102 11.87 -17.93 -6.03
C GLY A 102 10.38 -17.86 -5.66
N PHE A 103 9.87 -16.67 -5.35
CA PHE A 103 8.44 -16.44 -5.10
C PHE A 103 7.65 -16.04 -6.36
N VAL A 104 8.34 -15.52 -7.38
CA VAL A 104 7.78 -15.17 -8.67
C VAL A 104 8.86 -15.30 -9.74
N ASP A 105 8.48 -15.73 -10.94
CA ASP A 105 9.41 -15.79 -12.07
C ASP A 105 9.71 -14.38 -12.56
N GLU A 106 10.89 -14.18 -13.13
CA GLU A 106 11.33 -12.93 -13.73
C GLU A 106 10.67 -12.69 -15.11
N THR A 107 9.35 -12.80 -15.17
CA THR A 107 8.56 -12.51 -16.38
C THR A 107 7.54 -11.41 -16.10
N PRO A 108 7.28 -10.50 -17.06
CA PRO A 108 6.29 -9.45 -16.88
C PRO A 108 4.90 -9.96 -16.53
N GLU A 109 4.52 -11.13 -17.06
CA GLU A 109 3.21 -11.72 -16.85
C GLU A 109 3.07 -12.33 -15.44
N SER A 110 4.06 -13.12 -14.99
CA SER A 110 4.06 -13.66 -13.62
C SER A 110 4.02 -12.54 -12.58
N LEU A 111 4.76 -11.44 -12.82
CA LEU A 111 4.73 -10.28 -11.94
C LEU A 111 3.40 -9.53 -11.99
N ALA A 112 2.81 -9.30 -13.17
CA ALA A 112 1.49 -8.70 -13.28
C ALA A 112 0.42 -9.48 -12.49
N ARG A 113 0.43 -10.82 -12.60
CA ARG A 113 -0.46 -11.70 -11.82
C ARG A 113 -0.22 -11.60 -10.31
N LEU A 114 1.05 -11.49 -9.89
CA LEU A 114 1.42 -11.27 -8.49
C LEU A 114 0.83 -9.95 -7.95
N LEU A 115 1.01 -8.85 -8.69
CA LEU A 115 0.55 -7.52 -8.29
C LEU A 115 -0.98 -7.43 -8.26
N PHE A 116 -1.68 -8.10 -9.18
CA PHE A 116 -3.14 -8.06 -9.28
C PHE A 116 -3.84 -8.84 -8.16
N GLY A 117 -3.33 -10.03 -7.81
CA GLY A 117 -4.06 -11.00 -7.00
C GLY A 117 -3.68 -11.08 -5.52
N ARG A 118 -2.58 -10.44 -5.08
CA ARG A 118 -2.00 -10.74 -3.76
C ARG A 118 -2.25 -9.69 -2.70
N ARG A 119 -2.71 -10.16 -1.54
CA ARG A 119 -2.87 -9.35 -0.33
C ARG A 119 -1.52 -8.99 0.25
N GLY A 120 -1.44 -7.83 0.91
CA GLY A 120 -0.23 -7.34 1.58
C GLY A 120 0.67 -6.45 0.71
N LEU A 121 0.28 -6.22 -0.55
CA LEU A 121 0.88 -5.19 -1.40
C LEU A 121 0.07 -3.90 -1.31
N SER A 122 0.76 -2.77 -1.17
CA SER A 122 0.14 -1.45 -1.13
C SER A 122 -0.27 -1.05 -2.54
N LYS A 123 -1.52 -0.67 -2.71
CA LYS A 123 -2.04 -0.25 -4.02
C LYS A 123 -1.41 1.02 -4.55
N LEU A 124 -0.93 1.89 -3.65
CA LEU A 124 -0.09 3.03 -4.01
C LEU A 124 1.21 2.55 -4.63
N MET A 125 1.89 1.61 -3.98
CA MET A 125 3.18 1.11 -4.46
C MET A 125 3.05 0.24 -5.73
N ILE A 126 1.91 -0.43 -5.92
CA ILE A 126 1.55 -1.07 -7.19
C ILE A 126 1.48 0.00 -8.29
N GLY A 127 0.74 1.10 -8.06
CA GLY A 127 0.65 2.21 -9.01
C GLY A 127 2.01 2.83 -9.35
N GLU A 128 2.84 3.06 -8.33
CA GLU A 128 4.21 3.57 -8.51
C GLU A 128 5.06 2.65 -9.40
N TYR A 129 4.94 1.34 -9.21
CA TYR A 129 5.73 0.36 -9.95
C TYR A 129 5.27 0.19 -11.40
N ILE A 130 3.97 -0.01 -11.64
CA ILE A 130 3.45 -0.17 -13.01
C ILE A 130 3.56 1.15 -13.81
N GLY A 131 3.57 2.29 -13.11
CA GLY A 131 3.78 3.62 -13.67
C GLY A 131 5.24 3.95 -14.00
N THR A 132 6.22 3.09 -13.66
CA THR A 132 7.64 3.35 -13.95
C THR A 132 7.86 3.64 -15.43
N LEU A 133 8.51 4.78 -15.70
CA LEU A 133 8.81 5.30 -17.03
C LEU A 133 10.09 4.66 -17.60
N HIS A 134 10.32 4.84 -18.90
CA HIS A 134 11.57 4.47 -19.61
C HIS A 134 12.05 3.01 -19.45
N SER A 135 11.16 2.07 -19.09
CA SER A 135 11.49 0.65 -18.97
C SER A 135 10.51 -0.21 -19.76
N GLN A 136 11.03 -0.99 -20.73
CA GLN A 136 10.23 -1.92 -21.53
C GLN A 136 9.60 -3.02 -20.66
N PHE A 137 10.34 -3.52 -19.67
CA PHE A 137 9.83 -4.52 -18.73
C PHE A 137 8.60 -3.99 -17.98
N HIS A 138 8.69 -2.80 -17.38
CA HIS A 138 7.56 -2.18 -16.69
C HIS A 138 6.39 -1.85 -17.64
N SER A 139 6.67 -1.46 -18.89
CA SER A 139 5.62 -1.27 -19.92
C SER A 139 4.83 -2.56 -20.15
N LEU A 140 5.52 -3.70 -20.22
CA LEU A 140 4.88 -5.01 -20.39
C LEU A 140 4.12 -5.43 -19.13
N VAL A 141 4.68 -5.22 -17.93
CA VAL A 141 4.00 -5.50 -16.67
C VAL A 141 2.69 -4.70 -16.59
N LEU A 142 2.72 -3.39 -16.87
CA LEU A 142 1.52 -2.54 -16.91
C LEU A 142 0.50 -3.07 -17.91
N LYS A 143 0.93 -3.41 -19.13
CA LYS A 143 0.03 -3.95 -20.17
C LYS A 143 -0.64 -5.25 -19.71
N TYR A 144 0.12 -6.20 -19.16
CA TYR A 144 -0.44 -7.45 -18.65
C TYR A 144 -1.35 -7.20 -17.44
N PHE A 145 -0.93 -6.34 -16.51
CA PHE A 145 -1.71 -6.00 -15.32
C PHE A 145 -3.08 -5.42 -15.67
N ILE A 146 -3.12 -4.41 -16.55
CA ILE A 146 -4.37 -3.82 -17.01
C ILE A 146 -5.22 -4.84 -17.77
N SER A 147 -4.60 -5.76 -18.52
CA SER A 147 -5.31 -6.79 -19.26
C SER A 147 -6.08 -7.80 -18.38
N LEU A 148 -5.67 -7.94 -17.11
CA LEU A 148 -6.36 -8.78 -16.12
C LEU A 148 -7.68 -8.16 -15.64
N ILE A 149 -7.90 -6.87 -15.89
CA ILE A 149 -9.13 -6.17 -15.49
C ILE A 149 -10.19 -6.39 -16.57
N ASP A 150 -11.31 -7.01 -16.20
CA ASP A 150 -12.45 -7.17 -17.11
C ASP A 150 -13.23 -5.86 -17.26
N LEU A 151 -13.06 -5.20 -18.41
CA LEU A 151 -13.70 -3.92 -18.73
C LEU A 151 -14.86 -4.04 -19.73
N ARG A 152 -15.22 -5.28 -20.13
CA ARG A 152 -16.21 -5.51 -21.18
C ARG A 152 -17.59 -5.03 -20.76
N GLY A 153 -18.28 -4.35 -21.67
CA GLY A 153 -19.66 -3.91 -21.46
C GLY A 153 -19.81 -2.65 -20.62
N LEU A 154 -18.73 -2.09 -20.06
CA LEU A 154 -18.76 -0.96 -19.14
C LEU A 154 -18.65 0.39 -19.88
N GLU A 155 -19.25 1.43 -19.32
CA GLU A 155 -18.98 2.82 -19.68
C GLU A 155 -17.58 3.25 -19.19
N VAL A 156 -16.99 4.29 -19.78
CA VAL A 156 -15.59 4.70 -19.53
C VAL A 156 -15.34 4.98 -18.03
N ASP A 157 -16.21 5.76 -17.39
CA ASP A 157 -16.13 6.12 -15.97
C ASP A 157 -16.31 4.89 -15.06
N VAL A 158 -17.19 3.97 -15.44
CA VAL A 158 -17.45 2.72 -14.69
C VAL A 158 -16.27 1.76 -14.80
N ALA A 159 -15.68 1.64 -16.00
CA ALA A 159 -14.46 0.90 -16.25
C ALA A 159 -13.28 1.49 -15.45
N LEU A 160 -13.14 2.81 -15.43
CA LEU A 160 -12.07 3.50 -14.71
C LEU A 160 -12.21 3.31 -13.20
N ARG A 161 -13.43 3.45 -12.65
CA ARG A 161 -13.74 3.12 -11.25
C ARG A 161 -13.33 1.70 -10.89
N LYS A 162 -13.64 0.73 -11.76
CA LYS A 162 -13.25 -0.67 -11.58
C LYS A 162 -11.74 -0.84 -11.61
N ALA A 163 -11.04 -0.18 -12.54
CA ALA A 163 -9.57 -0.25 -12.63
C ALA A 163 -8.89 0.30 -11.37
N MET A 164 -9.36 1.43 -10.86
CA MET A 164 -8.85 2.08 -9.64
C MET A 164 -9.11 1.26 -8.36
N GLN A 165 -9.86 0.15 -8.42
CA GLN A 165 -9.94 -0.79 -7.29
C GLN A 165 -8.63 -1.56 -7.07
N PHE A 166 -7.76 -1.66 -8.09
CA PHE A 166 -6.57 -2.50 -8.06
C PHE A 166 -5.27 -1.73 -7.83
N PHE A 167 -5.26 -0.42 -8.03
CA PHE A 167 -4.09 0.44 -7.83
C PHE A 167 -4.54 1.86 -7.44
N ILE A 168 -3.63 2.63 -6.84
CA ILE A 168 -3.80 4.06 -6.62
C ILE A 168 -2.87 4.77 -7.61
N LEU A 169 -3.39 5.80 -8.29
CA LEU A 169 -2.59 6.58 -9.23
C LEU A 169 -1.39 7.24 -8.52
N PRO A 170 -0.18 7.23 -9.14
CA PRO A 170 0.96 8.00 -8.68
C PRO A 170 0.68 9.51 -8.65
N LYS A 171 1.62 10.30 -8.12
CA LYS A 171 1.49 11.76 -8.06
C LYS A 171 2.03 12.46 -9.31
N GLU A 172 2.96 11.83 -10.00
CA GLU A 172 3.66 12.38 -11.15
C GLU A 172 2.78 12.29 -12.41
N ALA A 173 2.55 13.43 -13.06
CA ALA A 173 1.65 13.54 -14.22
C ALA A 173 2.03 12.57 -15.35
N GLU A 174 3.31 12.41 -15.64
CA GLU A 174 3.81 11.49 -16.68
C GLU A 174 3.51 10.02 -16.36
N LYS A 175 3.57 9.61 -15.08
CA LYS A 175 3.20 8.25 -14.67
C LYS A 175 1.69 8.03 -14.76
N ILE A 176 0.90 9.03 -14.36
CA ILE A 176 -0.57 8.99 -14.50
C ILE A 176 -0.93 8.82 -15.98
N ASP A 177 -0.39 9.66 -16.86
CA ASP A 177 -0.62 9.62 -18.31
C ASP A 177 -0.35 8.23 -18.89
N ARG A 178 0.81 7.64 -18.59
CA ARG A 178 1.17 6.28 -19.01
C ARG A 178 0.16 5.22 -18.57
N ILE A 179 -0.30 5.27 -17.31
CA ILE A 179 -1.27 4.30 -16.78
C ILE A 179 -2.63 4.48 -17.46
N ILE A 180 -3.10 5.73 -17.60
CA ILE A 180 -4.38 6.04 -18.22
C ILE A 180 -4.36 5.71 -19.73
N GLN A 181 -3.23 5.90 -20.40
CA GLN A 181 -3.04 5.48 -21.80
C GLN A 181 -3.18 3.95 -21.93
N ALA A 182 -2.50 3.18 -21.08
CA ALA A 182 -2.62 1.73 -21.09
C ALA A 182 -4.06 1.27 -20.81
N PHE A 183 -4.74 1.92 -19.86
CA PHE A 183 -6.15 1.71 -19.58
C PHE A 183 -7.03 2.01 -20.81
N ALA A 184 -6.87 3.15 -21.46
CA ALA A 184 -7.69 3.56 -22.60
C ALA A 184 -7.53 2.63 -23.81
N ILE A 185 -6.30 2.19 -24.08
CA ILE A 185 -6.00 1.19 -25.12
C ILE A 185 -6.70 -0.13 -24.80
N HIS A 186 -6.61 -0.62 -23.55
CA HIS A 186 -7.26 -1.86 -23.15
C HIS A 186 -8.79 -1.75 -23.16
N TYR A 187 -9.35 -0.67 -22.64
CA TYR A 187 -10.79 -0.38 -22.67
C TYR A 187 -11.33 -0.45 -24.10
N SER A 188 -10.63 0.19 -25.04
CA SER A 188 -11.03 0.24 -26.45
C SER A 188 -11.01 -1.14 -27.10
N LYS A 189 -10.03 -1.99 -26.75
CA LYS A 189 -9.98 -3.39 -27.19
C LYS A 189 -11.12 -4.22 -26.60
N CYS A 190 -11.48 -4.00 -25.34
CA CYS A 190 -12.59 -4.69 -24.70
C CYS A 190 -13.97 -4.22 -25.18
N ASN A 191 -14.07 -2.99 -25.72
CA ASN A 191 -15.32 -2.33 -26.07
C ASN A 191 -15.27 -1.67 -27.45
N PRO A 192 -15.00 -2.41 -28.55
CA PRO A 192 -14.80 -1.83 -29.88
C PRO A 192 -15.99 -0.98 -30.34
N ARG A 193 -17.22 -1.48 -30.18
CA ARG A 193 -18.45 -0.74 -30.55
C ARG A 193 -18.66 0.58 -29.81
N ARG A 194 -18.10 0.72 -28.60
CA ARG A 194 -18.16 2.00 -27.85
C ARG A 194 -17.02 2.91 -28.28
N ALA A 195 -15.82 2.37 -28.43
CA ALA A 195 -14.66 3.12 -28.87
C ALA A 195 -14.84 3.69 -30.29
N GLU A 196 -15.49 2.95 -31.19
CA GLU A 196 -15.83 3.37 -32.56
C GLU A 196 -16.78 4.58 -32.61
N LYS A 197 -17.51 4.88 -31.52
CA LYS A 197 -18.32 6.10 -31.44
C LYS A 197 -17.47 7.36 -31.30
N PHE A 198 -16.23 7.22 -30.86
CA PHE A 198 -15.28 8.33 -30.73
C PHE A 198 -14.38 8.35 -31.95
N ARG A 199 -14.27 9.50 -32.62
CA ARG A 199 -13.41 9.67 -33.81
C ARG A 199 -11.93 9.46 -33.48
N GLY A 200 -11.50 9.87 -32.28
CA GLY A 200 -10.15 9.62 -31.77
C GLY A 200 -9.93 8.22 -31.20
N GLY A 201 -10.96 7.37 -31.15
CA GLY A 201 -10.86 6.01 -30.60
C GLY A 201 -10.34 6.02 -29.16
N TRP A 202 -9.18 5.39 -28.94
CA TRP A 202 -8.58 5.29 -27.60
C TRP A 202 -8.02 6.63 -27.10
N ASP A 203 -7.65 7.57 -27.98
CA ASP A 203 -7.18 8.91 -27.59
C ASP A 203 -8.30 9.72 -26.93
N THR A 204 -9.53 9.62 -27.45
CA THR A 204 -10.71 10.25 -26.83
C THR A 204 -11.07 9.57 -25.50
N VAL A 205 -10.97 8.24 -25.41
CA VAL A 205 -11.16 7.52 -24.13
C VAL A 205 -10.13 7.95 -23.08
N HIS A 206 -8.88 8.14 -23.50
CA HIS A 206 -7.79 8.63 -22.66
C HIS A 206 -8.10 10.04 -22.11
N LEU A 207 -8.52 10.95 -22.98
CA LEU A 207 -8.93 12.31 -22.61
C LEU A 207 -10.14 12.31 -21.66
N ILE A 208 -11.18 11.52 -21.95
CA ILE A 208 -12.35 11.38 -21.08
C ILE A 208 -11.94 10.85 -19.71
N SER A 209 -11.01 9.89 -19.65
CA SER A 209 -10.55 9.32 -18.37
C SER A 209 -9.88 10.38 -17.49
N PHE A 210 -9.04 11.25 -18.06
CA PHE A 210 -8.48 12.41 -17.35
C PHE A 210 -9.57 13.39 -16.88
N ALA A 211 -10.54 13.67 -17.74
CA ALA A 211 -11.66 14.54 -17.38
C ALA A 211 -12.47 13.97 -16.20
N VAL A 212 -12.68 12.65 -16.16
CA VAL A 212 -13.35 11.94 -15.05
C VAL A 212 -12.53 12.06 -13.76
N ILE A 213 -11.20 11.90 -13.81
CA ILE A 213 -10.33 12.01 -12.63
C ILE A 213 -10.36 13.45 -12.06
N MET A 214 -10.29 14.45 -12.94
CA MET A 214 -10.41 15.86 -12.55
C MET A 214 -11.78 16.17 -11.97
N LEU A 215 -12.85 15.69 -12.61
CA LEU A 215 -14.23 15.84 -12.13
C LEU A 215 -14.41 15.20 -10.74
N ASN A 216 -13.89 13.99 -10.54
CA ASN A 216 -13.97 13.31 -9.24
C ASN A 216 -13.31 14.14 -8.12
N THR A 217 -12.12 14.68 -8.41
CA THR A 217 -11.40 15.54 -7.46
C THR A 217 -12.18 16.81 -7.15
N ASP A 218 -12.76 17.45 -8.17
CA ASP A 218 -13.56 18.67 -8.01
C ASP A 218 -14.85 18.40 -7.19
N LEU A 219 -15.60 17.35 -7.52
CA LEU A 219 -16.88 17.04 -6.89
C LEU A 219 -16.76 16.51 -5.46
N HIS A 220 -15.67 15.83 -5.09
CA HIS A 220 -15.58 15.12 -3.81
C HIS A 220 -14.49 15.63 -2.85
N SER A 221 -13.59 16.51 -3.31
CA SER A 221 -12.58 17.09 -2.42
C SER A 221 -13.23 17.87 -1.27
N PRO A 222 -12.87 17.58 0.00
CA PRO A 222 -13.40 18.29 1.16
C PRO A 222 -12.92 19.75 1.25
N ASN A 223 -11.85 20.08 0.50
CA ASN A 223 -11.27 21.42 0.49
C ASN A 223 -12.02 22.39 -0.45
N LEU A 224 -12.88 21.89 -1.34
CA LEU A 224 -13.62 22.71 -2.30
C LEU A 224 -15.05 22.96 -1.83
N LYS A 225 -15.43 24.24 -1.74
CA LYS A 225 -16.79 24.64 -1.36
C LYS A 225 -17.80 24.21 -2.42
N GLN A 226 -18.99 23.79 -2.00
CA GLN A 226 -20.04 23.27 -2.89
C GLN A 226 -20.39 24.21 -4.05
N ASN A 227 -20.40 25.52 -3.81
CA ASN A 227 -20.75 26.53 -4.82
C ASN A 227 -19.64 26.77 -5.86
N MET A 228 -18.44 26.25 -5.64
CA MET A 228 -17.28 26.34 -6.54
C MET A 228 -17.08 25.07 -7.37
N ARG A 229 -17.87 24.02 -7.10
CA ARG A 229 -17.78 22.74 -7.82
C ARG A 229 -18.32 22.88 -9.24
N MET A 230 -17.66 22.21 -10.18
CA MET A 230 -18.00 22.13 -11.59
C MET A 230 -19.44 21.63 -11.75
N LYS A 231 -20.28 22.40 -12.45
CA LYS A 231 -21.64 21.97 -12.79
C LYS A 231 -21.61 21.05 -14.00
N LYS A 232 -22.70 20.30 -14.21
CA LYS A 232 -22.86 19.42 -15.38
C LYS A 232 -22.62 20.15 -16.70
N GLU A 233 -23.18 21.34 -16.86
CA GLU A 233 -22.99 22.18 -18.05
C GLU A 233 -21.53 22.62 -18.24
N ASP A 234 -20.82 22.90 -17.15
CA ASP A 234 -19.40 23.27 -17.19
C ASP A 234 -18.55 22.08 -17.66
N PHE A 235 -18.85 20.87 -17.18
CA PHE A 235 -18.17 19.65 -17.61
C PHE A 235 -18.36 19.37 -19.11
N VAL A 236 -19.60 19.47 -19.61
CA VAL A 236 -19.91 19.31 -21.04
C VAL A 236 -19.18 20.38 -21.87
N LYS A 237 -19.22 21.64 -21.43
CA LYS A 237 -18.55 22.76 -22.11
C LYS A 237 -17.03 22.59 -22.16
N ASN A 238 -16.41 22.10 -21.09
CA ASN A 238 -14.96 21.88 -21.01
C ASN A 238 -14.47 20.82 -21.99
N LEU A 239 -15.35 19.90 -22.43
CA LEU A 239 -15.04 18.82 -23.37
C LEU A 239 -15.50 19.09 -24.81
N LYS A 240 -15.94 20.33 -25.09
CA LYS A 240 -16.37 20.73 -26.43
C LYS A 240 -15.21 20.66 -27.43
N GLY A 241 -15.45 20.11 -28.62
CA GLY A 241 -14.47 19.97 -29.69
C GLY A 241 -13.25 19.10 -29.37
N GLN A 242 -13.34 18.21 -28.36
CA GLN A 242 -12.22 17.39 -27.91
C GLN A 242 -12.15 16.01 -28.59
N ASP A 243 -13.19 15.56 -29.30
CA ASP A 243 -13.11 14.31 -30.05
C ASP A 243 -12.42 14.55 -31.39
N LYS A 244 -11.13 14.23 -31.45
CA LYS A 244 -10.24 14.50 -32.60
C LYS A 244 -9.76 13.19 -33.20
N ALA A 245 -9.97 12.99 -34.50
CA ALA A 245 -9.27 11.92 -35.20
C ALA A 245 -7.79 12.29 -35.37
N SER A 246 -6.93 11.26 -35.46
CA SER A 246 -5.49 11.45 -35.66
C SER A 246 -5.21 12.31 -36.91
N GLY A 247 -4.53 13.44 -36.71
CA GLY A 247 -4.15 14.36 -37.79
C GLY A 247 -5.12 15.52 -38.06
N GLU A 248 -6.27 15.57 -37.37
CA GLU A 248 -7.23 16.68 -37.51
C GLU A 248 -6.88 17.85 -36.58
N LYS A 249 -7.01 19.09 -37.08
CA LYS A 249 -6.75 20.31 -36.30
C LYS A 249 -7.92 20.69 -35.38
N GLU A 250 -9.14 20.45 -35.87
CA GLU A 250 -10.39 20.75 -35.16
C GLU A 250 -11.08 19.43 -34.77
N GLY A 251 -11.57 19.36 -33.53
CA GLY A 251 -12.33 18.21 -33.06
C GLY A 251 -13.83 18.46 -33.09
N VAL A 252 -14.59 17.39 -32.98
CA VAL A 252 -16.04 17.44 -32.85
C VAL A 252 -16.46 17.29 -31.38
N ASP A 253 -17.72 17.59 -31.12
CA ASP A 253 -18.30 17.45 -29.79
C ASP A 253 -18.55 15.96 -29.49
N ILE A 254 -18.12 15.52 -28.31
CA ILE A 254 -18.50 14.21 -27.76
C ILE A 254 -20.01 14.24 -27.49
N ASP A 255 -20.71 13.14 -27.76
CA ASP A 255 -22.15 13.01 -27.49
C ASP A 255 -22.48 13.49 -26.08
N ARG A 256 -23.35 14.51 -26.02
CA ARG A 256 -23.77 15.17 -24.79
C ARG A 256 -24.35 14.18 -23.78
N SER A 257 -25.11 13.18 -24.24
CA SER A 257 -25.72 12.17 -23.36
C SER A 257 -24.69 11.32 -22.64
N VAL A 258 -23.54 11.03 -23.29
CA VAL A 258 -22.42 10.30 -22.69
C VAL A 258 -21.79 11.12 -21.57
N LEU A 259 -21.51 12.40 -21.83
CA LEU A 259 -20.88 13.30 -20.86
C LEU A 259 -21.77 13.57 -19.65
N GLU A 260 -23.07 13.78 -19.88
CA GLU A 260 -24.04 13.96 -18.79
C GLU A 260 -24.16 12.71 -17.93
N GLY A 261 -24.24 11.52 -18.55
CA GLY A 261 -24.29 10.26 -17.83
C GLY A 261 -23.03 9.99 -17.00
N ILE A 262 -21.84 10.35 -17.51
CA ILE A 262 -20.58 10.29 -16.75
C ILE A 262 -20.66 11.23 -15.53
N TYR A 263 -21.07 12.48 -15.73
CA TYR A 263 -21.14 13.46 -14.65
C TYR A 263 -22.07 12.99 -13.53
N GLU A 264 -23.27 12.53 -13.87
CA GLU A 264 -24.27 12.08 -12.90
C GLU A 264 -23.79 10.87 -12.09
N ARG A 265 -23.14 9.90 -12.72
CA ARG A 265 -22.58 8.73 -12.02
C ARG A 265 -21.43 9.08 -11.09
N VAL A 266 -20.52 9.97 -11.53
CA VAL A 266 -19.40 10.44 -10.68
C VAL A 266 -19.92 11.31 -9.54
N GLN A 267 -20.94 12.14 -9.76
CA GLN A 267 -21.55 12.93 -8.70
C GLN A 267 -22.25 12.06 -7.65
N LEU A 268 -22.95 11.01 -8.09
CA LEU A 268 -23.70 10.12 -7.21
C LEU A 268 -22.79 9.26 -6.33
N ASP A 269 -21.70 8.75 -6.90
CA ASP A 269 -20.77 7.85 -6.21
C ASP A 269 -19.33 8.31 -6.46
N GLU A 270 -18.57 8.59 -5.40
CA GLU A 270 -17.17 9.00 -5.51
C GLU A 270 -16.31 7.85 -6.03
N ILE A 271 -15.43 8.10 -7.00
CA ILE A 271 -14.42 7.11 -7.39
C ILE A 271 -13.37 7.03 -6.29
N GLN A 272 -13.49 6.02 -5.44
CA GLN A 272 -12.52 5.72 -4.40
C GLN A 272 -11.63 4.53 -4.81
N PRO A 273 -10.32 4.59 -4.49
CA PRO A 273 -9.47 3.43 -4.66
C PRO A 273 -9.91 2.30 -3.74
N GLY A 274 -9.70 1.06 -4.16
CA GLY A 274 -10.13 -0.07 -3.35
C GLY A 274 -9.31 -0.21 -2.06
N ASP A 275 -9.87 -0.86 -1.04
CA ASP A 275 -9.17 -1.09 0.22
C ASP A 275 -7.94 -2.02 0.10
N ASP A 276 -6.85 -1.66 0.79
CA ASP A 276 -5.67 -2.49 1.03
C ASP A 276 -5.32 -2.54 2.53
N HIS A 277 -4.18 -3.14 2.90
CA HIS A 277 -3.77 -3.19 4.31
C HIS A 277 -3.48 -1.81 4.90
N VAL A 278 -3.08 -0.83 4.08
CA VAL A 278 -2.82 0.55 4.51
C VAL A 278 -4.14 1.25 4.83
N ALA A 279 -5.20 1.01 4.05
CA ALA A 279 -6.54 1.52 4.34
C ALA A 279 -7.07 1.03 5.70
N GLN A 280 -6.77 -0.21 6.09
CA GLN A 280 -7.07 -0.71 7.44
C GLN A 280 -6.28 0.05 8.51
N VAL A 281 -4.98 0.28 8.31
CA VAL A 281 -4.14 1.05 9.24
C VAL A 281 -4.62 2.50 9.33
N ALA A 282 -5.06 3.11 8.23
CA ALA A 282 -5.59 4.47 8.22
C ALA A 282 -6.87 4.61 9.07
N ARG A 283 -7.72 3.59 9.12
CA ARG A 283 -8.89 3.56 10.01
C ARG A 283 -8.47 3.54 11.49
N VAL A 284 -7.48 2.72 11.84
CA VAL A 284 -6.91 2.67 13.20
C VAL A 284 -6.25 4.01 13.55
N ASP A 285 -5.49 4.59 12.62
CA ASP A 285 -4.82 5.86 12.81
C ASP A 285 -5.80 7.00 13.10
N ARG A 286 -6.90 7.11 12.33
CA ARG A 286 -7.95 8.12 12.58
C ARG A 286 -8.63 7.95 13.94
N ALA A 287 -8.71 6.74 14.45
CA ALA A 287 -9.33 6.45 15.74
C ALA A 287 -8.40 6.77 16.94
N ILE A 288 -7.08 6.74 16.75
CA ILE A 288 -6.10 7.02 17.80
C ILE A 288 -5.70 8.50 17.81
N LEU A 289 -5.86 9.15 18.95
CA LEU A 289 -5.57 10.56 19.20
C LEU A 289 -4.45 10.71 20.24
N GLY A 290 -3.50 11.60 19.99
CA GLY A 290 -2.41 11.91 20.91
C GLY A 290 -1.38 12.86 20.27
N LYS A 291 -0.75 13.71 21.09
CA LYS A 291 0.24 14.70 20.60
C LYS A 291 1.49 14.03 20.01
N ASP A 292 1.93 12.93 20.59
CA ASP A 292 3.16 12.21 20.21
C ASP A 292 2.87 10.94 19.39
N LYS A 293 1.78 10.95 18.63
CA LYS A 293 1.38 9.80 17.81
C LYS A 293 2.34 9.65 16.62
N PRO A 294 2.96 8.47 16.43
CA PRO A 294 3.80 8.23 15.27
C PRO A 294 2.92 8.16 14.01
N ARG A 295 3.51 8.42 12.84
CA ARG A 295 2.80 8.28 11.57
C ARG A 295 2.53 6.80 11.30
N LEU A 296 1.30 6.32 11.51
CA LEU A 296 0.98 4.90 11.33
C LEU A 296 0.80 4.49 9.86
N THR A 297 0.32 5.39 8.99
CA THR A 297 -0.08 5.12 7.61
C THR A 297 1.08 5.01 6.60
N GLU A 298 2.15 4.32 6.99
CA GLU A 298 3.23 3.95 6.07
C GLU A 298 2.82 2.77 5.19
N THR A 299 3.30 2.75 3.95
CA THR A 299 2.88 1.81 2.90
C THR A 299 3.21 0.36 3.23
N GLN A 300 4.30 0.11 3.96
CA GLN A 300 4.67 -1.23 4.43
C GLN A 300 4.02 -1.62 5.76
N ARG A 301 3.38 -0.70 6.48
CA ARG A 301 2.84 -0.99 7.82
C ARG A 301 1.48 -1.66 7.71
N ARG A 302 1.34 -2.83 8.34
CA ARG A 302 0.10 -3.61 8.38
C ARG A 302 -0.26 -3.97 9.81
N LEU A 303 -1.55 -3.96 10.13
CA LEU A 303 -2.04 -4.44 11.43
C LEU A 303 -1.91 -5.96 11.50
N VAL A 304 -1.20 -6.47 12.50
CA VAL A 304 -1.05 -7.91 12.81
C VAL A 304 -2.25 -8.35 13.62
N CYS A 305 -2.44 -7.76 14.80
CA CYS A 305 -3.52 -8.10 15.70
C CYS A 305 -3.89 -6.94 16.64
N TYR A 306 -5.05 -7.09 17.27
CA TYR A 306 -5.54 -6.22 18.33
C TYR A 306 -5.81 -7.09 19.56
N CYS A 307 -5.33 -6.66 20.71
CA CYS A 307 -5.55 -7.35 21.97
C CYS A 307 -5.86 -6.33 23.07
N ARG A 308 -6.77 -6.68 23.98
CA ARG A 308 -7.02 -5.89 25.18
C ARG A 308 -6.30 -6.49 26.36
N LEU A 309 -5.36 -5.72 26.91
CA LEU A 309 -4.46 -6.17 27.97
C LEU A 309 -4.56 -5.25 29.18
N GLN A 310 -4.27 -5.78 30.36
CA GLN A 310 -4.12 -5.00 31.57
C GLN A 310 -2.66 -4.55 31.70
N GLN A 311 -2.36 -3.25 31.67
CA GLN A 311 -1.00 -2.78 31.90
C GLN A 311 -0.65 -2.93 33.39
N VAL A 312 0.46 -3.59 33.69
CA VAL A 312 0.97 -3.82 35.05
C VAL A 312 2.02 -2.77 35.35
N LEU A 313 1.77 -1.89 36.32
CA LEU A 313 2.71 -0.81 36.67
C LEU A 313 3.85 -1.29 37.56
N ASP A 314 3.56 -2.23 38.46
CA ASP A 314 4.51 -2.83 39.38
C ASP A 314 4.16 -4.31 39.56
N ILE A 315 5.08 -5.19 39.16
CA ILE A 315 4.87 -6.65 39.20
C ILE A 315 4.75 -7.16 40.65
N GLN A 316 5.36 -6.46 41.62
CA GLN A 316 5.33 -6.87 43.03
C GLN A 316 4.03 -6.48 43.73
N LYS A 317 3.33 -5.47 43.21
CA LYS A 317 2.13 -4.93 43.87
C LYS A 317 0.86 -5.49 43.27
N LYS A 318 -0.13 -5.67 44.13
CA LYS A 318 -1.50 -6.01 43.75
C LYS A 318 -2.18 -4.79 43.13
N GLN A 319 -2.82 -4.98 41.99
CA GLN A 319 -3.66 -4.00 41.32
C GLN A 319 -5.02 -4.61 40.94
N SER A 320 -6.07 -3.80 40.87
CA SER A 320 -7.42 -4.27 40.48
C SER A 320 -7.42 -4.80 39.04
N ALA A 321 -8.12 -5.90 38.77
CA ALA A 321 -8.14 -6.56 37.45
C ALA A 321 -8.61 -5.65 36.30
N LEU A 322 -9.43 -4.65 36.59
CA LEU A 322 -9.94 -3.68 35.59
C LEU A 322 -9.12 -2.39 35.53
N SER A 323 -8.12 -2.23 36.41
CA SER A 323 -7.26 -1.05 36.38
C SER A 323 -6.33 -1.10 35.19
N HIS A 324 -6.02 0.08 34.63
CA HIS A 324 -5.07 0.22 33.54
C HIS A 324 -5.33 -0.70 32.32
N GLU A 325 -6.60 -0.98 32.01
CA GLU A 325 -6.96 -1.66 30.76
C GLU A 325 -6.50 -0.84 29.55
N ARG A 326 -5.89 -1.51 28.57
CA ARG A 326 -5.31 -0.93 27.36
C ARG A 326 -5.76 -1.69 26.12
N ASP A 327 -6.00 -0.92 25.08
CA ASP A 327 -6.18 -1.36 23.71
C ASP A 327 -4.81 -1.39 23.04
N VAL A 328 -4.29 -2.59 22.77
CA VAL A 328 -2.95 -2.80 22.23
C VAL A 328 -3.06 -3.24 20.78
N PHE A 329 -2.51 -2.43 19.89
CA PHE A 329 -2.47 -2.65 18.45
C PHE A 329 -1.05 -3.07 18.07
N LEU A 330 -0.90 -4.28 17.55
CA LEU A 330 0.36 -4.79 17.03
C LEU A 330 0.38 -4.59 15.52
N PHE A 331 1.36 -3.85 15.02
CA PHE A 331 1.73 -3.77 13.61
C PHE A 331 2.95 -4.68 13.35
N ASN A 332 3.33 -4.89 12.08
CA ASN A 332 4.55 -5.65 11.77
C ASN A 332 5.80 -5.09 12.43
N ASP A 333 5.90 -3.77 12.56
CA ASP A 333 7.13 -3.06 12.94
C ASP A 333 7.02 -2.30 14.26
N MET A 334 5.82 -2.24 14.84
CA MET A 334 5.52 -1.36 15.96
C MET A 334 4.39 -1.91 16.84
N LEU A 335 4.45 -1.56 18.11
CA LEU A 335 3.36 -1.76 19.06
C LEU A 335 2.79 -0.40 19.49
N VAL A 336 1.47 -0.24 19.45
CA VAL A 336 0.78 0.97 19.91
C VAL A 336 -0.18 0.62 21.04
N ILE A 337 -0.07 1.34 22.15
CA ILE A 337 -0.86 1.14 23.35
C ILE A 337 -1.74 2.37 23.54
N ALA A 338 -3.05 2.15 23.59
CA ALA A 338 -4.02 3.19 23.76
C ALA A 338 -5.03 2.85 24.86
N LYS A 339 -5.82 3.85 25.26
CA LYS A 339 -6.94 3.70 26.19
C LYS A 339 -8.21 4.16 25.49
N SER A 340 -9.20 3.27 25.36
CA SER A 340 -10.54 3.66 24.91
C SER A 340 -11.08 4.84 25.73
N GLN A 341 -11.61 5.86 25.05
CA GLN A 341 -12.33 6.96 25.68
C GLN A 341 -13.82 6.65 25.71
N ASN A 342 -14.53 7.13 26.73
CA ASN A 342 -15.99 6.97 26.80
C ASN A 342 -16.66 7.76 25.67
N ARG A 343 -17.60 7.09 24.99
CA ARG A 343 -18.38 7.64 23.88
C ARG A 343 -19.03 8.97 24.27
N LYS A 344 -18.65 10.06 23.60
CA LYS A 344 -19.60 11.16 23.41
C LYS A 344 -20.57 10.71 22.31
N ARG A 345 -21.87 10.91 22.52
CA ARG A 345 -22.99 10.39 21.71
C ARG A 345 -22.95 10.72 20.20
N THR A 346 -22.01 11.55 19.76
CA THR A 346 -21.95 12.17 18.42
C THR A 346 -20.79 11.72 17.54
N SER A 347 -19.82 10.94 18.03
CA SER A 347 -18.68 10.48 17.20
C SER A 347 -18.93 9.08 16.63
N ILE A 348 -19.04 9.01 15.30
CA ILE A 348 -19.10 7.77 14.52
C ILE A 348 -17.70 7.13 14.56
N GLY A 349 -17.50 6.21 15.50
CA GLY A 349 -16.22 5.55 15.78
C GLY A 349 -15.74 5.80 17.21
N GLY A 350 -15.32 4.76 17.92
CA GLY A 350 -14.71 4.92 19.24
C GLY A 350 -13.37 5.63 19.13
N SER A 351 -13.12 6.65 19.97
CA SER A 351 -11.82 7.32 20.03
C SER A 351 -10.92 6.66 21.07
N TYR A 352 -9.64 6.50 20.71
CA TYR A 352 -8.60 5.98 21.58
C TYR A 352 -7.64 7.10 21.94
N ALA A 353 -7.30 7.24 23.22
CA ALA A 353 -6.22 8.11 23.66
C ALA A 353 -4.91 7.32 23.63
N LEU A 354 -3.93 7.76 22.84
CA LEU A 354 -2.59 7.21 22.84
C LEU A 354 -2.00 7.27 24.25
N LYS A 355 -1.37 6.17 24.67
CA LYS A 355 -0.66 6.07 25.94
C LYS A 355 0.82 5.80 25.76
N HIS A 356 1.16 4.92 24.81
CA HIS A 356 2.54 4.59 24.53
C HIS A 356 2.69 3.97 23.15
N TRP A 357 3.89 3.97 22.60
CA TRP A 357 4.23 3.18 21.41
C TRP A 357 5.72 2.83 21.43
N LEU A 358 6.09 1.73 20.77
CA LEU A 358 7.48 1.32 20.61
C LEU A 358 7.70 0.60 19.29
N VAL A 359 8.93 0.68 18.77
CA VAL A 359 9.37 -0.10 17.61
C VAL A 359 9.77 -1.52 18.04
N LEU A 360 9.54 -2.50 17.16
CA LEU A 360 9.82 -3.91 17.47
C LEU A 360 11.26 -4.32 17.14
N LEU A 361 11.99 -3.56 16.32
CA LEU A 361 13.39 -3.84 16.02
C LEU A 361 14.22 -3.79 17.32
N GLY A 362 14.91 -4.88 17.63
CA GLY A 362 15.69 -5.03 18.86
C GLY A 362 14.88 -5.21 20.14
N ALA A 363 13.55 -5.38 20.04
CA ALA A 363 12.71 -5.68 21.18
C ALA A 363 12.74 -7.17 21.55
N SER A 364 12.35 -7.51 22.78
CA SER A 364 12.12 -8.89 23.23
C SER A 364 10.80 -9.01 23.99
N VAL A 365 10.24 -10.22 24.01
CA VAL A 365 9.02 -10.52 24.77
C VAL A 365 9.20 -11.78 25.60
N HIS A 366 8.85 -11.69 26.88
CA HIS A 366 9.00 -12.75 27.86
C HIS A 366 7.67 -12.97 28.60
N GLU A 367 7.31 -14.21 28.82
CA GLU A 367 6.15 -14.56 29.63
C GLU A 367 6.56 -14.63 31.10
N PHE A 368 5.66 -14.25 32.00
CA PHE A 368 5.87 -14.44 33.43
C PHE A 368 4.56 -14.86 34.09
N GLN A 369 4.68 -15.54 35.22
CA GLN A 369 3.58 -15.84 36.11
C GLN A 369 4.04 -15.49 37.52
N ARG A 370 3.39 -14.50 38.15
CA ARG A 370 3.79 -14.05 39.48
C ARG A 370 2.62 -13.43 40.23
N ASN A 371 2.48 -13.78 41.51
CA ASN A 371 1.42 -13.27 42.39
C ASN A 371 0.03 -13.53 41.80
N GLN A 372 -0.68 -12.46 41.42
CA GLN A 372 -2.03 -12.51 40.84
C GLN A 372 -2.04 -12.35 39.31
N TYR A 373 -0.87 -12.31 38.68
CA TYR A 373 -0.72 -12.16 37.24
C TYR A 373 -0.41 -13.53 36.63
N ASP A 374 -1.46 -14.33 36.43
CA ASP A 374 -1.36 -15.69 35.89
C ASP A 374 -0.92 -15.69 34.42
N PHE A 375 -1.30 -14.64 33.68
CA PHE A 375 -1.08 -14.50 32.25
C PHE A 375 -0.21 -13.27 31.94
N GLY A 376 0.84 -13.10 32.74
CA GLY A 376 1.80 -12.01 32.62
C GLY A 376 2.69 -12.12 31.38
N LEU A 377 3.00 -10.98 30.78
CA LEU A 377 4.00 -10.83 29.72
C LEU A 377 4.73 -9.48 29.84
N THR A 378 6.00 -9.49 29.46
CA THR A 378 6.90 -8.34 29.50
C THR A 378 7.45 -8.09 28.11
N ILE A 379 7.34 -6.86 27.62
CA ILE A 379 7.98 -6.41 26.38
C ILE A 379 9.10 -5.46 26.76
N ILE A 380 10.30 -5.72 26.27
CA ILE A 380 11.49 -4.90 26.49
C ILE A 380 11.88 -4.31 25.14
N SER A 381 11.95 -2.98 25.03
CA SER A 381 12.40 -2.31 23.80
C SER A 381 13.93 -2.36 23.66
N ALA A 382 14.44 -2.02 22.48
CA ALA A 382 15.89 -1.89 22.25
C ALA A 382 16.55 -0.91 23.24
N ASN A 383 15.82 0.13 23.64
CA ASN A 383 16.28 1.17 24.57
C ASN A 383 16.14 0.76 26.04
N LYS A 384 15.90 -0.53 26.32
CA LYS A 384 15.69 -1.09 27.66
C LYS A 384 14.46 -0.57 28.39
N GLU A 385 13.52 0.05 27.67
CA GLU A 385 12.21 0.36 28.23
C GLU A 385 11.44 -0.93 28.46
N VAL A 386 10.82 -1.07 29.62
CA VAL A 386 10.13 -2.30 30.03
C VAL A 386 8.64 -2.02 30.22
N LEU A 387 7.80 -2.81 29.56
CA LEU A 387 6.35 -2.76 29.69
C LEU A 387 5.82 -4.11 30.14
N HIS A 388 5.07 -4.11 31.23
CA HIS A 388 4.42 -5.30 31.74
C HIS A 388 2.93 -5.27 31.43
N PHE A 389 2.40 -6.42 31.03
CA PHE A 389 0.98 -6.64 30.81
C PHE A 389 0.54 -7.94 31.45
N ASN A 390 -0.75 -8.03 31.71
CA ASN A 390 -1.44 -9.25 32.07
C ASN A 390 -2.60 -9.46 31.08
N ALA A 391 -2.64 -10.62 30.44
CA ALA A 391 -3.73 -11.00 29.57
C ALA A 391 -4.94 -11.49 30.37
N ARG A 392 -6.09 -11.63 29.71
CA ARG A 392 -7.34 -12.09 30.35
C ARG A 392 -7.33 -13.60 30.63
N ASN A 393 -6.66 -14.36 29.78
CA ASN A 393 -6.56 -15.81 29.84
C ASN A 393 -5.26 -16.26 29.16
N ASN A 394 -4.93 -17.54 29.31
CA ASN A 394 -3.71 -18.11 28.72
C ASN A 394 -3.71 -18.07 27.19
N ASP A 395 -4.86 -18.31 26.54
CA ASP A 395 -4.95 -18.34 25.08
C ASP A 395 -4.63 -16.96 24.46
N ASP A 396 -5.18 -15.89 25.04
CA ASP A 396 -4.91 -14.51 24.65
C ASP A 396 -3.43 -14.17 24.84
N ARG A 397 -2.81 -14.59 25.96
CA ARG A 397 -1.35 -14.42 26.17
C ARG A 397 -0.57 -15.17 25.10
N CYS A 398 -0.82 -16.46 24.91
CA CYS A 398 -0.06 -17.30 24.00
C CYS A 398 -0.13 -16.79 22.55
N ARG A 399 -1.33 -16.42 22.07
CA ARG A 399 -1.51 -15.87 20.72
C ARG A 399 -0.82 -14.53 20.56
N PHE A 400 -1.04 -13.59 21.48
CA PHE A 400 -0.44 -12.27 21.40
C PHE A 400 1.08 -12.33 21.47
N VAL A 401 1.64 -13.12 22.39
CA VAL A 401 3.09 -13.29 22.50
C VAL A 401 3.67 -13.97 21.26
N ALA A 402 2.99 -14.96 20.67
CA ALA A 402 3.41 -15.57 19.42
C ALA A 402 3.47 -14.55 18.26
N ASP A 403 2.44 -13.71 18.12
CA ASP A 403 2.39 -12.66 17.10
C ASP A 403 3.50 -11.61 17.32
N VAL A 404 3.74 -11.18 18.57
CA VAL A 404 4.82 -10.24 18.92
C VAL A 404 6.19 -10.87 18.60
N ARG A 405 6.46 -12.11 19.02
CA ARG A 405 7.71 -12.81 18.71
C ARG A 405 7.95 -12.93 17.20
N GLU A 406 6.91 -13.27 16.44
CA GLU A 406 7.02 -13.40 15.00
C GLU A 406 7.28 -12.05 14.32
N SER A 407 6.63 -10.99 14.79
CA SER A 407 6.82 -9.62 14.27
C SER A 407 8.22 -9.09 14.58
N ILE A 408 8.74 -9.35 15.79
CA ILE A 408 10.14 -9.05 16.15
C ILE A 408 11.11 -9.80 15.22
N ARG A 409 10.91 -11.11 15.01
CA ARG A 409 11.76 -11.88 14.09
C ARG A 409 11.72 -11.35 12.66
N GLU A 410 10.53 -11.03 12.15
CA GLU A 410 10.36 -10.40 10.83
C GLU A 410 11.10 -9.07 10.74
N CYS A 411 11.05 -8.22 11.77
CA CYS A 411 11.81 -6.96 11.80
C CYS A 411 13.31 -7.17 11.79
N CYS A 412 13.82 -8.07 12.64
CA CYS A 412 15.26 -8.34 12.73
C CYS A 412 15.79 -8.90 11.40
N GLU A 413 15.11 -9.90 10.83
CA GLU A 413 15.52 -10.51 9.55
C GLU A 413 15.40 -9.51 8.39
N MET A 414 14.36 -8.66 8.38
CA MET A 414 14.25 -7.58 7.40
C MET A 414 15.42 -6.58 7.50
N ASP A 415 15.89 -6.28 8.71
CA ASP A 415 17.04 -5.39 8.92
C ASP A 415 18.36 -6.05 8.49
N THR A 416 18.54 -7.34 8.75
CA THR A 416 19.67 -8.13 8.22
C THR A 416 19.72 -8.05 6.68
N VAL A 417 18.62 -8.37 6.00
CA VAL A 417 18.53 -8.30 4.52
C VAL A 417 18.79 -6.88 4.02
N ARG A 418 18.33 -5.86 4.75
CA ARG A 418 18.59 -4.46 4.39
C ARG A 418 20.09 -4.14 4.42
N LEU A 419 20.79 -4.58 5.49
CA LEU A 419 22.22 -4.35 5.66
C LEU A 419 23.06 -5.11 4.61
N GLU A 420 22.66 -6.33 4.26
CA GLU A 420 23.27 -7.12 3.19
C GLU A 420 23.19 -6.39 1.84
N LEU A 421 21.98 -5.93 1.45
CA LEU A 421 21.78 -5.17 0.21
C LEU A 421 22.54 -3.84 0.17
N GLU A 422 22.69 -3.17 1.32
CA GLU A 422 23.46 -1.92 1.41
C GLU A 422 24.96 -2.17 1.26
N THR A 423 25.45 -3.29 1.80
CA THR A 423 26.86 -3.69 1.72
C THR A 423 27.22 -4.08 0.28
N GLU A 424 26.40 -4.89 -0.39
CA GLU A 424 26.55 -5.23 -1.81
C GLU A 424 26.60 -3.97 -2.69
N GLN A 425 25.72 -2.98 -2.42
CA GLN A 425 25.69 -1.73 -3.17
C GLN A 425 26.98 -0.91 -3.01
N LEU A 426 27.56 -0.89 -1.80
CA LEU A 426 28.83 -0.22 -1.52
C LEU A 426 30.02 -0.92 -2.19
N GLU A 427 30.02 -2.25 -2.22
CA GLU A 427 31.06 -3.03 -2.92
C GLU A 427 31.06 -2.75 -4.42
N VAL A 428 29.89 -2.79 -5.07
CA VAL A 428 29.74 -2.45 -6.50
C VAL A 428 30.23 -1.02 -6.77
N SER A 429 29.85 -0.06 -5.90
CA SER A 429 30.27 1.34 -6.04
C SER A 429 31.80 1.49 -5.94
N ARG A 430 32.45 0.77 -5.01
CA ARG A 430 33.92 0.78 -4.89
C ARG A 430 34.61 0.21 -6.12
N ILE A 431 34.08 -0.88 -6.69
CA ILE A 431 34.63 -1.48 -7.92
C ILE A 431 34.52 -0.50 -9.09
N THR A 432 33.34 0.11 -9.29
CA THR A 432 33.16 1.08 -10.39
C THR A 432 34.05 2.31 -10.29
N VAL A 433 34.35 2.79 -9.08
CA VAL A 433 35.27 3.91 -8.86
C VAL A 433 36.72 3.49 -9.13
N ALA A 434 37.10 2.27 -8.74
CA ALA A 434 38.44 1.73 -9.01
C ALA A 434 38.71 1.51 -10.50
N ASP A 435 37.71 1.08 -11.27
CA ASP A 435 37.83 0.89 -12.73
C ASP A 435 37.90 2.23 -13.47
N ASN A 436 37.09 3.23 -13.09
CA ASN A 436 37.15 4.57 -13.69
C ASN A 436 38.47 5.31 -13.43
N GLN A 437 39.18 4.99 -12.34
CA GLN A 437 40.51 5.58 -12.05
C GLN A 437 41.65 4.91 -12.83
N ARG A 438 41.43 3.72 -13.41
CA ARG A 438 42.43 3.02 -14.23
C ARG A 438 42.41 3.44 -15.69
N ASP A 439 41.30 4.01 -16.17
CA ASP A 439 41.10 4.38 -17.58
C ASP A 439 41.54 5.84 -17.92
N SER A 440 42.02 6.61 -16.93
CA SER A 440 42.52 7.98 -17.13
C SER A 440 44.02 8.07 -17.42
N GLY A 441 44.64 7.03 -17.99
CA GLY A 441 46.04 7.04 -18.42
C GLY A 441 46.26 7.96 -19.61
N LEU A 442 47.04 9.03 -19.41
CA LEU A 442 47.56 9.93 -20.45
C LEU A 442 48.32 9.14 -21.54
N PRO A 443 48.32 9.58 -22.81
CA PRO A 443 49.19 8.98 -23.83
C PRO A 443 50.64 9.34 -23.51
N ASP A 444 51.50 8.32 -23.39
CA ASP A 444 52.95 8.49 -23.30
C ASP A 444 53.46 9.07 -24.64
N ASP A 445 53.85 10.34 -24.61
CA ASP A 445 54.71 10.96 -25.62
C ASP A 445 56.10 10.28 -25.52
N ALA A 446 56.29 9.21 -26.28
CA ALA A 446 57.60 8.61 -26.49
C ALA A 446 58.37 9.42 -27.54
N GLU A 447 59.38 10.13 -27.07
CA GLU A 447 60.45 10.76 -27.85
C GLU A 447 61.07 9.75 -28.83
N ASP A 448 60.89 9.98 -30.13
CA ASP A 448 61.60 9.25 -31.18
C ASP A 448 62.82 10.10 -31.59
N SER A 449 64.00 9.71 -31.10
CA SER A 449 65.29 10.23 -31.56
C SER A 449 66.05 9.11 -32.29
N ASP A 450 66.15 9.29 -33.61
CA ASP A 450 67.18 8.86 -34.56
C ASP A 450 67.90 7.52 -34.34
N VAL A 451 67.90 6.66 -35.38
CA VAL A 451 69.10 6.33 -36.19
C VAL A 451 68.74 5.48 -37.44
N LYS A 452 69.14 6.03 -38.59
CA LYS A 452 69.49 5.45 -39.92
C LYS A 452 69.60 3.92 -40.08
N MET A 453 69.06 3.39 -41.18
CA MET A 453 69.80 2.87 -42.36
C MET A 453 68.85 2.16 -43.35
N ARG A 454 68.57 2.74 -44.53
CA ARG A 454 69.20 2.46 -45.84
C ARG A 454 68.52 3.24 -46.95
#